data_AF-A0A918V2B4-F1
#
_entry.id   AF-A0A918V2B4-F1
#
_cell.length_a   1.000
_cell.length_b   1.000
_cell.length_c   1.000
_cell.angle_alpha   90.00
_cell.angle_beta   90.00
_cell.angle_gamma   90.00
#
_symmetry.space_group_name_H-M   'P 1'
#
loop_
_entity.id
_entity.type
_entity.pdbx_description
1 polymer ?
#
loop_
_entity_poly.entity_id
_entity_poly.type
_entity_poly.pdbx_seq_one_letter_code
_entity_poly.pdbx_strand_id
1 'polypeptide(L)'
;MDIRGVDPRDTTWELDHARYRVYFWDRANAVSDEYEISGEVDVEEVLAWAAQFAEEHRYTVYVSVKTSGDSGLIRLTGVLGDPFARPLSAARDEQAAESAAIRIGPFTPG
;
A
#
# COMPACT_ATOMS: atom_id res chain seq x y z
N MET A 1 -17.35 3.70 11.56
CA MET A 1 -16.91 5.06 11.94
C MET A 1 -17.64 5.41 13.21
N ASP A 2 -16.92 5.83 14.24
CA ASP A 2 -17.45 6.28 15.53
C ASP A 2 -16.94 7.72 15.76
N ILE A 3 -17.80 8.62 16.24
CA ILE A 3 -17.49 10.06 16.31
C ILE A 3 -17.80 10.56 17.72
N ARG A 4 -16.82 11.18 18.38
CA ARG A 4 -16.98 11.79 19.71
C ARG A 4 -16.25 13.12 19.79
N GLY A 5 -16.71 13.99 20.69
CA GLY A 5 -15.97 15.19 21.08
C GLY A 5 -14.68 14.83 21.83
N VAL A 6 -13.65 15.66 21.65
CA VAL A 6 -12.32 15.50 22.26
C VAL A 6 -11.93 16.83 22.91
N ASP A 7 -11.35 16.79 24.11
CA ASP A 7 -10.72 17.98 24.72
C ASP A 7 -9.27 18.04 24.22
N PRO A 8 -8.85 19.10 23.50
CA PRO A 8 -7.49 19.20 22.97
C PRO A 8 -6.40 19.11 24.04
N ARG A 9 -6.72 19.33 25.32
CA ARG A 9 -5.79 19.17 26.44
C ARG A 9 -5.37 17.72 26.70
N ASP A 10 -5.99 16.74 26.04
CA ASP A 10 -5.58 15.34 26.10
C ASP A 10 -4.34 15.01 25.24
N THR A 11 -3.90 15.97 24.44
CA THR A 11 -2.77 15.83 23.51
C THR A 11 -1.53 16.53 24.06
N THR A 12 -0.38 15.84 24.02
CA THR A 12 0.87 16.31 24.64
C THR A 12 1.85 16.96 23.66
N TRP A 13 1.62 16.82 22.36
CA TRP A 13 2.45 17.42 21.32
C TRP A 13 1.65 17.53 20.02
N GLU A 14 2.00 18.53 19.21
CA GLU A 14 1.43 18.76 17.88
C GLU A 14 2.58 19.08 16.91
N LEU A 15 2.36 18.83 15.63
CA LEU A 15 3.31 19.14 14.57
C LEU A 15 2.55 19.76 13.40
N ASP A 16 2.86 21.02 13.10
CA ASP A 16 2.16 21.78 12.04
C ASP A 16 2.46 21.24 10.64
N HIS A 17 3.64 20.63 10.44
CA HIS A 17 4.07 20.11 9.15
C HIS A 17 4.55 18.66 9.25
N ALA A 18 3.80 17.77 8.63
CA ALA A 18 4.16 16.37 8.50
C ALA A 18 5.13 16.15 7.32
N ARG A 19 5.94 15.10 7.43
CA ARG A 19 6.59 14.49 6.26
C ARG A 19 5.72 13.38 5.74
N TYR A 20 5.48 13.34 4.43
CA TYR A 20 4.68 12.29 3.82
C TYR A 20 5.57 11.32 3.07
N ARG A 21 5.18 10.05 3.05
CA ARG A 21 5.74 9.06 2.14
C ARG A 21 4.66 8.52 1.24
N VAL A 22 4.94 8.47 -0.06
CA VAL A 22 4.02 7.97 -1.06
C VAL A 22 4.69 6.86 -1.83
N TYR A 23 4.07 5.69 -1.79
CA TYR A 23 4.54 4.49 -2.48
C TYR A 23 3.56 4.18 -3.61
N PHE A 24 4.07 4.13 -4.84
CA PHE A 24 3.33 3.66 -6.01
C PHE A 24 3.70 2.22 -6.28
N TRP A 25 2.71 1.35 -6.34
CA TRP A 25 2.91 -0.09 -6.44
C TRP A 25 2.72 -0.55 -7.89
N ASP A 26 3.79 -1.04 -8.50
CA ASP A 26 3.72 -1.82 -9.72
C ASP A 26 3.60 -3.30 -9.37
N ARG A 27 2.36 -3.80 -9.42
CA ARG A 27 2.06 -5.22 -9.16
C ARG A 27 2.52 -6.15 -10.28
N ALA A 28 2.69 -5.66 -11.50
CA ALA A 28 3.11 -6.49 -12.62
C ALA A 28 4.59 -6.86 -12.47
N ASN A 29 5.41 -5.91 -12.01
CA ASN A 29 6.84 -6.10 -11.82
C ASN A 29 7.25 -6.36 -10.37
N ALA A 30 6.31 -6.31 -9.43
CA ALA A 30 6.55 -6.46 -7.99
C ALA A 30 7.58 -5.46 -7.45
N VAL A 31 7.48 -4.20 -7.91
CA VAL A 31 8.36 -3.10 -7.50
C VAL A 31 7.53 -1.92 -6.99
N SER A 32 8.20 -1.00 -6.30
CA SER A 32 7.62 0.25 -5.83
C SER A 32 8.47 1.45 -6.17
N ASP A 33 7.81 2.54 -6.58
CA ASP A 33 8.40 3.87 -6.63
C ASP A 33 8.06 4.63 -5.35
N GLU A 34 9.08 5.09 -4.65
CA GLU A 34 8.97 5.64 -3.29
C GLU A 34 9.39 7.11 -3.26
N TYR A 35 8.49 7.96 -2.75
CA TYR A 35 8.71 9.41 -2.66
C TYR A 35 8.55 9.89 -1.23
N GLU A 36 9.44 10.77 -0.76
CA GLU A 36 9.28 11.56 0.46
C GLU A 36 8.90 13.00 0.08
N ILE A 37 7.81 13.50 0.65
CA ILE A 37 7.36 14.88 0.51
C ILE A 37 7.63 15.59 1.83
N SER A 38 8.31 16.72 1.75
CA SER A 38 8.68 17.57 2.88
C SER A 38 8.36 19.03 2.57
N GLY A 39 8.14 19.82 3.62
CA GLY A 39 7.83 21.25 3.50
C GLY A 39 6.47 21.58 4.09
N GLU A 40 5.99 22.79 3.82
CA GLU A 40 4.66 23.25 4.21
C GLU A 40 3.63 22.73 3.18
N VAL A 41 3.28 21.45 3.28
CA VAL A 41 2.34 20.80 2.36
C VAL A 41 1.19 20.18 3.12
N ASP A 42 -0.03 20.48 2.69
CA ASP A 42 -1.24 19.92 3.26
C ASP A 42 -1.52 18.51 2.75
N VAL A 43 -2.20 17.71 3.58
CA VAL A 43 -2.57 16.33 3.24
C VAL A 43 -3.41 16.25 1.95
N GLU A 44 -4.27 17.24 1.72
CA GLU A 44 -5.13 17.29 0.54
C GLU A 44 -4.31 17.45 -0.75
N GLU A 45 -3.26 18.27 -0.72
CA GLU A 45 -2.36 18.46 -1.85
C GLU A 45 -1.57 17.18 -2.16
N VAL A 46 -1.06 16.50 -1.13
CA VAL A 46 -0.37 15.21 -1.30
C VAL A 46 -1.30 14.16 -1.91
N LEU A 47 -2.55 14.09 -1.44
CA LEU A 47 -3.52 13.13 -1.96
C LEU A 47 -3.92 13.45 -3.40
N ALA A 48 -4.09 14.74 -3.74
CA ALA A 48 -4.40 15.17 -5.10
C ALA A 48 -3.24 14.86 -6.06
N TRP A 49 -2.01 15.18 -5.66
CA TRP A 49 -0.81 14.86 -6.43
C TRP A 49 -0.67 13.34 -6.63
N ALA A 50 -0.81 12.55 -5.57
CA ALA A 50 -0.68 11.10 -5.66
C ALA A 50 -1.76 10.48 -6.56
N ALA A 51 -2.99 10.98 -6.48
CA ALA A 51 -4.09 10.52 -7.34
C ALA A 51 -3.84 10.86 -8.81
N GLN A 52 -3.27 12.03 -9.12
CA GLN A 52 -2.91 12.42 -10.48
C GLN A 52 -1.74 11.60 -11.02
N PHE A 53 -0.73 11.36 -10.20
CA PHE A 53 0.48 10.62 -10.59
C PHE A 53 0.25 9.13 -10.75
N ALA A 54 -0.64 8.55 -9.94
CA ALA A 54 -0.87 7.11 -9.95
C ALA A 54 -1.44 6.61 -11.29
N GLU A 55 -2.17 7.44 -12.05
CA GLU A 55 -2.95 7.00 -13.21
C GLU A 55 -3.78 5.73 -12.88
N GLU A 56 -3.39 4.55 -13.41
CA GLU A 56 -4.01 3.24 -13.13
C GLU A 56 -3.35 2.46 -11.97
N HIS A 57 -2.20 2.92 -11.46
CA HIS A 57 -1.44 2.27 -10.40
C HIS A 57 -2.12 2.46 -9.03
N ARG A 58 -1.87 1.52 -8.13
CA ARG A 58 -2.28 1.69 -6.73
C ARG A 58 -1.19 2.44 -5.99
N TYR A 59 -1.59 3.35 -5.11
CA TYR A 59 -0.66 4.07 -4.25
C TYR A 59 -1.05 3.94 -2.78
N THR A 60 -0.07 4.10 -1.90
CA THR A 60 -0.26 4.21 -0.45
C THR A 60 0.44 5.47 0.06
N VAL A 61 -0.28 6.25 0.86
CA VAL A 61 0.24 7.48 1.49
C VAL A 61 0.36 7.26 2.98
N TYR A 62 1.52 7.64 3.53
CA TYR A 62 1.83 7.62 4.94
C TYR A 62 2.24 9.00 5.42
N VAL A 63 1.99 9.29 6.69
CA VAL A 63 2.71 10.31 7.46
C VAL A 63 3.87 9.63 8.18
N SER A 64 5.06 10.22 8.06
CA SER A 64 6.24 9.83 8.82
C SER A 64 6.29 10.59 10.13
N VAL A 65 6.29 9.84 11.23
CA VAL A 65 6.43 10.36 12.58
C VAL A 65 7.77 9.93 13.16
N LYS A 66 8.48 10.87 13.77
CA LYS A 66 9.68 10.56 14.57
C LYS A 66 9.31 10.71 16.03
N THR A 67 9.34 9.61 16.77
CA THR A 67 9.28 9.64 18.23
C THR A 67 10.69 9.44 18.79
N SER A 68 10.85 9.62 20.10
CA SER A 68 12.15 9.54 20.78
C SER A 68 12.77 8.13 20.69
N GLY A 69 13.45 7.87 19.57
CA GLY A 69 14.18 6.64 19.27
C GLY A 69 13.86 6.04 17.91
N ASP A 70 12.61 6.16 17.45
CA ASP A 70 12.10 5.39 16.31
C ASP A 70 11.40 6.27 15.26
N SER A 71 11.50 5.82 14.01
CA SER A 71 10.70 6.38 12.90
C SER A 71 9.53 5.45 12.62
N GLY A 72 8.31 5.98 12.67
CA GLY A 72 7.08 5.27 12.38
C GLY A 72 6.36 5.84 11.16
N LEU A 73 5.47 5.03 10.59
CA LEU A 73 4.59 5.43 9.48
C LEU A 73 3.13 5.23 9.88
N ILE A 74 2.33 6.29 9.72
CA ILE A 74 0.89 6.26 9.91
C ILE A 74 0.23 6.30 8.54
N ARG A 75 -0.50 5.24 8.17
CA ARG A 75 -1.17 5.17 6.86
C ARG A 75 -2.37 6.11 6.82
N LEU A 76 -2.42 6.96 5.81
CA LEU A 76 -3.54 7.85 5.53
C LEU A 76 -4.52 7.22 4.51
N THR A 77 -4.00 6.64 3.43
CA THR A 77 -4.80 5.97 2.40
C THR A 77 -3.99 4.90 1.69
N GLY A 78 -4.65 4.05 0.89
CA GLY A 78 -4.04 3.03 0.05
C GLY A 78 -4.21 1.61 0.57
N VAL A 79 -3.35 0.71 0.08
CA VAL A 79 -3.50 -0.73 0.28
C VAL A 79 -3.27 -1.12 1.75
N LEU A 80 -4.17 -1.95 2.28
CA LEU A 80 -4.03 -2.59 3.59
C LEU A 80 -3.44 -4.00 3.39
N GLY A 81 -2.35 -4.31 4.09
CA GLY A 81 -1.66 -5.60 3.96
C GLY A 81 -0.55 -5.58 2.91
N ASP A 82 -0.27 -6.72 2.29
CA ASP A 82 0.77 -6.87 1.26
C ASP A 82 0.27 -6.31 -0.10
N PRO A 83 0.91 -5.25 -0.63
CA PRO A 83 0.53 -4.65 -1.91
C PRO A 83 0.77 -5.56 -3.12
N PHE A 84 1.61 -6.60 -2.98
CA PHE A 84 1.92 -7.57 -4.02
C PHE A 84 1.13 -8.88 -3.87
N ALA A 85 0.31 -9.04 -2.82
CA ALA A 85 -0.48 -10.23 -2.64
C ALA A 85 -1.39 -10.48 -3.86
N ARG A 86 -1.19 -11.61 -4.52
CA ARG A 86 -2.06 -12.07 -5.61
C ARG A 86 -3.47 -12.33 -5.04
N PRO A 87 -4.56 -11.89 -5.71
CA PRO A 87 -5.89 -12.27 -5.29
C PRO A 87 -6.03 -13.80 -5.27
N LEU A 88 -6.64 -14.32 -4.20
CA LEU A 88 -6.75 -15.76 -3.93
C LEU A 88 -7.37 -16.57 -5.09
N SER A 89 -8.13 -15.90 -5.98
CA SER A 89 -8.69 -16.50 -7.19
C SER A 89 -7.63 -16.88 -8.23
N ALA A 90 -6.59 -16.06 -8.41
CA ALA A 90 -5.53 -16.33 -9.41
C ALA A 90 -4.62 -17.50 -9.01
N ALA A 91 -4.47 -17.76 -7.70
CA ALA A 91 -3.66 -18.87 -7.19
C ALA A 91 -4.31 -20.25 -7.44
N ARG A 92 -5.65 -20.32 -7.49
CA ARG A 92 -6.39 -21.57 -7.74
C ARG A 92 -6.32 -22.02 -9.19
N ASP A 93 -6.32 -21.08 -10.13
CA ASP A 93 -6.31 -21.39 -11.57
C ASP A 93 -4.96 -21.97 -12.01
N GLU A 94 -3.86 -21.50 -11.42
CA GLU A 94 -2.51 -22.00 -11.72
C GLU A 94 -2.26 -23.40 -11.12
N GLN A 95 -2.75 -23.65 -9.89
CA GLN A 95 -2.64 -24.96 -9.25
C GLN A 95 -3.51 -26.03 -9.95
N ALA A 96 -4.64 -25.62 -10.54
CA ALA A 96 -5.47 -26.49 -11.37
C ALA A 96 -4.79 -26.84 -12.71
N ALA A 97 -4.10 -25.88 -13.35
CA ALA A 97 -3.34 -26.10 -14.58
C ALA A 97 -2.14 -27.04 -14.37
N GLU A 98 -1.40 -26.87 -13.27
CA GLU A 98 -0.27 -27.74 -12.92
C GLU A 98 -0.72 -29.16 -12.56
N SER A 99 -1.85 -29.29 -11.85
CA SER A 99 -2.46 -30.60 -11.53
C SER A 99 -2.99 -31.34 -12.76
N ALA A 100 -3.41 -30.61 -13.80
CA ALA A 100 -3.84 -31.20 -15.07
C ALA A 100 -2.66 -31.68 -15.91
N ALA A 101 -1.52 -30.97 -15.89
CA ALA A 101 -0.31 -31.35 -16.60
C ALA A 101 0.31 -32.67 -16.07
N ILE A 102 0.20 -32.94 -14.77
CA ILE A 102 0.71 -34.19 -14.16
C ILE A 102 -0.12 -35.42 -14.53
N ARG A 103 -1.39 -35.26 -14.93
CA ARG A 103 -2.27 -36.40 -15.28
C ARG A 103 -2.15 -36.88 -16.73
N ILE A 104 -1.47 -36.15 -17.61
CA ILE A 104 -1.34 -36.51 -19.02
C ILE A 104 0.09 -37.00 -19.30
N GLY A 105 0.48 -38.11 -18.65
CA GLY A 105 1.62 -38.91 -19.11
C GLY A 105 1.26 -39.68 -20.38
N PRO A 106 2.20 -39.94 -21.31
CA PRO A 106 1.90 -40.56 -22.59
C PRO A 106 1.46 -42.01 -22.40
N PHE A 107 0.20 -42.31 -22.74
CA PHE A 107 -0.28 -43.66 -22.93
C PHE A 107 0.20 -44.16 -24.30
N THR A 108 1.16 -45.08 -24.31
CA THR A 108 1.62 -45.77 -25.53
C THR A 108 0.88 -47.11 -25.62
N PRO A 109 -0.06 -47.31 -26.56
CA PRO A 109 -0.60 -48.65 -26.82
C PRO A 109 0.42 -49.48 -27.61
N GLY A 110 0.59 -50.74 -27.22
CA GLY A 110 1.47 -51.72 -27.87
C GLY A 110 0.84 -52.41 -29.08
#